data_AF-A0A2E1ZXE6-F1
#
_entry.id   AF-A0A2E1ZXE6-F1
#
_cell.length_a   1.000
_cell.length_b   1.000
_cell.length_c   1.000
_cell.angle_alpha   90.00
_cell.angle_beta   90.00
_cell.angle_gamma   90.00
#
_symmetry.space_group_name_H-M   'P 1'
#
loop_
_entity.id
_entity.type
_entity.pdbx_description
1 polymer ?
#
loop_
_entity_poly.entity_id
_entity_poly.type
_entity_poly.pdbx_seq_one_letter_code
_entity_poly.pdbx_strand_id
1 'polypeptide(L)'
;METIMNIAYYTEKGSLSKEKVRLDDGIFDFEANPSLVHQVFVSQRANLRSGTASTKNRSQIVGSTRKIRPQKGTGAARKGSIKSPIQVGGGITFGPSPRSFSKRIPRKMNRNAIKSMLSDKLSDKKLLILDSQGIYEEPSTKQLSEMLKKLKIDSSCLILTKSQDRSFFLSARNIKNVSVMTFDKVNVLSLLNHNWVIVLKDAVESLETNLKSDITRKKIIKD
;
A
#
# COMPACT_ATOMS: atom_id res chain seq x y z
N MET A 1 -30.43 1.82 -0.64
CA MET A 1 -30.77 2.70 0.48
C MET A 1 -29.46 2.98 1.21
N GLU A 2 -29.11 4.24 1.45
CA GLU A 2 -27.96 4.57 2.30
C GLU A 2 -28.34 4.27 3.74
N THR A 3 -27.85 3.14 4.24
CA THR A 3 -27.95 2.75 5.64
C THR A 3 -26.85 3.50 6.41
N ILE A 4 -27.17 4.06 7.57
CA ILE A 4 -26.30 4.98 8.31
C ILE A 4 -25.99 4.42 9.69
N MET A 5 -24.70 4.21 9.99
CA MET A 5 -24.21 3.85 11.30
C MET A 5 -23.73 5.08 12.07
N ASN A 6 -23.93 5.08 13.40
CA ASN A 6 -23.49 6.14 14.28
C ASN A 6 -22.38 5.64 15.22
N ILE A 7 -21.19 6.21 15.11
CA ILE A 7 -20.03 5.89 15.96
C ILE A 7 -19.62 7.11 16.80
N ALA A 8 -19.29 6.87 18.07
CA ALA A 8 -18.71 7.90 18.92
C ALA A 8 -17.26 8.18 18.51
N TYR A 9 -16.83 9.43 18.66
CA TYR A 9 -15.46 9.83 18.36
C TYR A 9 -14.69 10.14 19.65
N TYR A 10 -13.37 10.06 19.58
CA TYR A 10 -12.49 10.45 20.66
C TYR A 10 -12.09 11.91 20.50
N THR A 11 -12.07 12.63 21.62
CA THR A 11 -11.41 13.94 21.67
C THR A 11 -9.92 13.75 21.98
N GLU A 12 -9.14 14.81 21.79
CA GLU A 12 -7.68 14.82 22.00
C GLU A 12 -7.27 14.42 23.43
N LYS A 13 -8.17 14.65 24.40
CA LYS A 13 -7.98 14.25 25.80
C LYS A 13 -8.13 12.74 26.01
N GLY A 14 -8.46 11.97 24.98
CA GLY A 14 -8.71 10.52 25.04
C GLY A 14 -10.09 10.18 25.62
N SER A 15 -10.94 11.17 25.86
CA SER A 15 -12.32 10.96 26.31
C SER A 15 -13.24 10.68 25.14
N LEU A 16 -14.16 9.75 25.32
CA LEU A 16 -15.22 9.46 24.35
C LEU A 16 -16.23 10.62 24.33
N SER A 17 -16.53 11.15 23.15
CA SER A 17 -17.52 12.21 22.98
C SER A 17 -18.95 11.66 23.15
N LYS A 18 -19.87 12.54 23.55
CA LYS A 18 -21.32 12.21 23.60
C LYS A 18 -21.98 12.30 22.23
N GLU A 19 -21.41 13.09 21.33
CA GLU A 19 -21.85 13.25 19.95
C GLU A 19 -21.39 12.06 19.10
N LYS A 20 -22.20 11.69 18.11
CA LYS A 20 -21.89 10.59 17.19
C LYS A 20 -21.63 11.13 15.78
N VAL A 21 -20.66 10.54 15.10
CA VAL A 21 -20.40 10.76 13.68
C VAL A 21 -21.20 9.74 12.88
N ARG A 22 -21.84 10.21 11.82
CA ARG A 22 -22.55 9.39 10.84
C ARG A 22 -21.53 8.77 9.88
N LEU A 23 -21.62 7.47 9.68
CA LEU A 23 -20.82 6.71 8.73
C LEU A 23 -21.74 5.99 7.75
N ASP A 24 -21.31 5.87 6.50
CA ASP A 24 -22.02 5.11 5.47
C ASP A 24 -21.79 3.60 5.60
N ASP A 25 -22.87 2.84 5.78
CA ASP A 25 -22.81 1.39 5.96
C ASP A 25 -22.30 0.70 4.68
N GLY A 26 -22.56 1.27 3.51
CA GLY A 26 -22.04 0.74 2.24
C GLY A 26 -20.50 0.75 2.10
N ILE A 27 -19.79 1.41 3.02
CA ILE A 27 -18.32 1.46 3.08
C ILE A 27 -17.79 0.71 4.30
N PHE A 28 -18.45 0.90 5.44
CA PHE A 28 -17.98 0.46 6.75
C PHE A 28 -18.62 -0.85 7.23
N ASP A 29 -19.68 -1.32 6.57
CA ASP A 29 -20.33 -2.63 6.74
C ASP A 29 -20.34 -3.39 5.41
N PHE A 30 -19.14 -3.58 4.85
CA PHE A 30 -18.94 -4.28 3.58
C PHE A 30 -18.44 -5.70 3.86
N GLU A 31 -19.05 -6.69 3.21
CA GLU A 31 -18.68 -8.11 3.39
C GLU A 31 -17.18 -8.34 3.20
N ALA A 32 -16.55 -8.95 4.20
CA ALA A 32 -15.12 -9.19 4.20
C ALA A 32 -14.74 -10.19 3.10
N ASN A 33 -13.92 -9.76 2.13
CA ASN A 33 -13.45 -10.60 1.03
C ASN A 33 -11.93 -10.79 1.07
N PRO A 34 -11.42 -11.83 1.77
CA PRO A 34 -9.98 -12.02 1.95
C PRO A 34 -9.26 -12.33 0.63
N SER A 35 -9.91 -13.01 -0.33
CA SER A 35 -9.33 -13.33 -1.63
C SER A 35 -9.06 -12.07 -2.46
N LEU A 36 -10.02 -11.14 -2.47
CA LEU A 36 -9.90 -9.84 -3.13
C LEU A 36 -8.75 -9.03 -2.52
N VAL A 37 -8.71 -8.94 -1.18
CA VAL A 37 -7.67 -8.25 -0.42
C VAL A 37 -6.30 -8.84 -0.74
N HIS A 38 -6.16 -10.17 -0.72
CA HIS A 38 -4.91 -10.86 -1.03
C HIS A 38 -4.43 -10.55 -2.46
N GLN A 39 -5.33 -10.60 -3.46
CA GLN A 39 -4.96 -10.31 -4.85
C GLN A 39 -4.48 -8.87 -5.01
N VAL A 40 -5.15 -7.91 -4.36
CA VAL A 40 -4.73 -6.50 -4.37
C VAL A 40 -3.39 -6.32 -3.66
N PHE A 41 -3.19 -6.95 -2.50
CA PHE A 41 -1.94 -6.93 -1.74
C PHE A 41 -0.76 -7.45 -2.55
N VAL A 42 -0.87 -8.64 -3.16
CA VAL A 42 0.19 -9.23 -3.99
C VAL A 42 0.53 -8.31 -5.15
N SER A 43 -0.47 -7.71 -5.77
CA SER A 43 -0.26 -6.78 -6.88
C SER A 43 0.41 -5.48 -6.43
N GLN A 44 0.03 -4.91 -5.28
CA GLN A 44 0.70 -3.73 -4.71
C GLN A 44 2.16 -4.03 -4.36
N ARG A 45 2.46 -5.18 -3.75
CA ARG A 45 3.84 -5.60 -3.47
C ARG A 45 4.65 -5.85 -4.74
N ALA A 46 4.04 -6.40 -5.78
CA ALA A 46 4.70 -6.58 -7.08
C ALA A 46 5.03 -5.23 -7.74
N ASN A 47 4.15 -4.23 -7.62
CA ASN A 47 4.35 -2.88 -8.16
C ASN A 47 5.46 -2.11 -7.44
N LEU A 48 5.70 -2.38 -6.15
CA LEU A 48 6.80 -1.78 -5.39
C LEU A 48 8.18 -2.34 -5.75
N ARG A 49 8.25 -3.45 -6.49
CA ARG A 49 9.50 -4.12 -6.83
C ARG A 49 10.20 -3.40 -7.98
N SER A 50 11.44 -2.97 -7.76
CA SER A 50 12.26 -2.22 -8.75
C SER A 50 12.68 -3.04 -9.98
N GLY A 51 12.95 -4.34 -9.80
CA GLY A 51 13.29 -5.23 -10.91
C GLY A 51 14.62 -4.93 -11.60
N THR A 52 15.62 -4.42 -10.88
CA THR A 52 16.95 -4.02 -11.41
C THR A 52 17.95 -5.16 -11.56
N ALA A 53 17.58 -6.39 -11.19
CA ALA A 53 18.46 -7.54 -11.30
C ALA A 53 18.83 -7.82 -12.76
N SER A 54 20.12 -7.90 -13.04
CA SER A 54 20.64 -8.09 -14.40
C SER A 54 21.81 -9.06 -14.37
N THR A 55 21.89 -9.91 -15.39
CA THR A 55 23.01 -10.81 -15.64
C THR A 55 23.41 -10.71 -17.11
N LYS A 56 24.70 -10.89 -17.40
CA LYS A 56 25.20 -10.84 -18.76
C LYS A 56 24.94 -12.18 -19.46
N ASN A 57 24.22 -12.13 -20.56
CA ASN A 57 24.09 -13.27 -21.46
C ASN A 57 25.36 -13.44 -22.32
N ARG A 58 25.43 -14.53 -23.09
CA ARG A 58 26.60 -14.82 -23.95
C ARG A 58 26.92 -13.72 -24.96
N SER A 59 25.94 -12.90 -25.37
CA SER A 59 26.17 -11.77 -26.29
C SER A 59 26.75 -10.54 -25.60
N GLN A 60 26.41 -10.33 -24.33
CA GLN A 60 26.82 -9.16 -23.54
C GLN A 60 28.17 -9.33 -22.83
N ILE A 61 28.65 -10.57 -22.68
CA ILE A 61 29.98 -10.83 -22.11
C ILE A 61 31.07 -10.41 -23.09
N VAL A 62 32.13 -9.82 -22.56
CA VAL A 62 33.34 -9.46 -23.31
C VAL A 62 34.20 -10.72 -23.50
N GLY A 63 34.61 -11.00 -24.73
CA GLY A 63 35.38 -12.19 -25.07
C GLY A 63 35.36 -12.48 -26.58
N SER A 64 36.16 -13.46 -27.02
CA SER A 64 36.22 -13.80 -28.44
C SER A 64 35.01 -14.65 -28.89
N THR A 65 34.40 -14.26 -30.01
CA THR A 65 33.40 -15.09 -30.70
C THR A 65 34.03 -16.10 -31.64
N ARG A 66 35.36 -16.02 -31.86
CA ARG A 66 36.11 -17.00 -32.66
C ARG A 66 35.96 -18.38 -32.02
N LYS A 67 35.82 -19.37 -32.90
CA LYS A 67 35.80 -20.77 -32.51
C LYS A 67 37.11 -21.15 -31.82
N ILE A 68 37.02 -21.74 -30.63
CA ILE A 68 38.20 -22.06 -29.80
C ILE A 68 39.14 -23.04 -30.50
N ARG A 69 38.62 -24.02 -31.24
CA ARG A 69 39.42 -25.01 -31.96
C ARG A 69 38.71 -25.57 -33.21
N PRO A 70 39.42 -26.29 -34.09
CA PRO A 70 38.85 -26.86 -35.31
C PRO A 70 37.65 -27.79 -35.03
N GLN A 71 36.75 -27.91 -36.02
CA GLN A 71 35.50 -28.69 -35.89
C GLN A 71 35.75 -30.19 -35.66
N LYS A 72 36.86 -30.71 -36.18
CA LYS A 72 37.25 -32.14 -36.16
C LYS A 72 38.77 -32.25 -35.96
N GLY A 73 39.26 -33.46 -35.68
CA GLY A 73 40.70 -33.76 -35.58
C GLY A 73 41.36 -33.45 -34.23
N THR A 74 40.59 -33.11 -33.19
CA THR A 74 41.14 -32.71 -31.87
C THR A 74 40.89 -33.69 -30.71
N GLY A 75 40.14 -34.79 -30.94
CA GLY A 75 39.83 -35.77 -29.89
C GLY A 75 38.92 -35.29 -28.74
N ALA A 76 38.63 -34.00 -28.64
CA ALA A 76 37.84 -33.40 -27.56
C ALA A 76 36.44 -32.92 -28.00
N ALA A 77 35.48 -32.82 -27.06
CA ALA A 77 34.09 -32.41 -27.30
C ALA A 77 33.95 -31.06 -28.04
N ARG A 78 33.23 -30.95 -29.15
CA ARG A 78 33.22 -29.71 -29.98
C ARG A 78 32.93 -28.43 -29.17
N LYS A 79 33.76 -27.39 -29.35
CA LYS A 79 33.60 -26.09 -28.68
C LYS A 79 33.46 -24.95 -29.70
N GLY A 80 32.48 -24.09 -29.46
CA GLY A 80 32.23 -22.87 -30.23
C GLY A 80 33.01 -21.69 -29.66
N SER A 81 32.29 -20.64 -29.27
CA SER A 81 32.84 -19.45 -28.60
C SER A 81 33.12 -19.69 -27.11
N ILE A 82 34.09 -18.96 -26.57
CA ILE A 82 34.40 -18.93 -25.13
C ILE A 82 33.28 -18.32 -24.28
N LYS A 83 32.37 -17.54 -24.87
CA LYS A 83 31.23 -16.93 -24.17
C LYS A 83 30.08 -17.91 -23.86
N SER A 84 30.22 -19.18 -24.26
CA SER A 84 29.20 -20.21 -24.05
C SER A 84 28.93 -20.44 -22.54
N PRO A 85 27.68 -20.61 -22.09
CA PRO A 85 27.32 -20.91 -20.70
C PRO A 85 28.03 -22.14 -20.12
N ILE A 86 28.46 -23.07 -20.98
CA ILE A 86 29.15 -24.30 -20.57
C ILE A 86 30.62 -24.03 -20.19
N GLN A 87 31.19 -22.90 -20.64
CA GLN A 87 32.56 -22.52 -20.29
C GLN A 87 32.61 -21.74 -18.98
N VAL A 88 33.74 -21.84 -18.28
CA VAL A 88 34.06 -21.00 -17.12
C VAL A 88 34.09 -19.54 -17.55
N GLY A 89 33.39 -18.66 -16.83
CA GLY A 89 33.22 -17.24 -17.23
C GLY A 89 32.26 -17.01 -18.40
N GLY A 90 31.53 -18.04 -18.82
CA GLY A 90 30.49 -17.97 -19.85
C GLY A 90 29.25 -17.19 -19.42
N GLY A 91 28.41 -16.84 -20.40
CA GLY A 91 27.17 -16.09 -20.15
C GLY A 91 26.09 -16.93 -19.48
N ILE A 92 25.27 -16.32 -18.63
CA ILE A 92 24.13 -17.01 -18.00
C ILE A 92 22.97 -17.06 -19.00
N THR A 93 22.38 -18.25 -19.21
CA THR A 93 21.33 -18.44 -20.25
C THR A 93 19.96 -17.93 -19.79
N PHE A 94 19.50 -18.38 -18.62
CA PHE A 94 18.22 -17.99 -18.03
C PHE A 94 18.42 -17.21 -16.74
N GLY A 95 19.33 -16.24 -16.78
CA GLY A 95 19.57 -15.34 -15.67
C GLY A 95 18.52 -14.23 -15.59
N PRO A 96 18.43 -13.52 -14.46
CA PRO A 96 17.52 -12.39 -14.34
C PRO A 96 17.91 -11.29 -15.33
N SER A 97 16.90 -10.72 -15.97
CA SER A 97 17.00 -9.50 -16.77
C SER A 97 16.15 -8.40 -16.12
N PRO A 98 16.54 -7.12 -16.28
CA PRO A 98 15.70 -6.02 -15.81
C PRO A 98 14.31 -6.11 -16.43
N ARG A 99 13.28 -6.12 -15.60
CA ARG A 99 11.88 -6.21 -16.04
C ARG A 99 10.95 -5.53 -15.06
N SER A 100 9.82 -5.05 -15.57
CA SER A 100 8.72 -4.62 -14.71
C SER A 100 8.02 -5.82 -14.10
N PHE A 101 7.76 -5.77 -12.80
CA PHE A 101 6.89 -6.71 -12.08
C PHE A 101 5.47 -6.16 -11.90
N SER A 102 5.16 -5.02 -12.52
CA SER A 102 3.90 -4.35 -12.29
C SER A 102 2.71 -5.19 -12.76
N LYS A 103 1.69 -5.25 -11.91
CA LYS A 103 0.41 -5.90 -12.14
C LYS A 103 -0.69 -4.84 -12.13
N ARG A 104 -1.54 -4.84 -13.16
CA ARG A 104 -2.68 -3.93 -13.28
C ARG A 104 -3.86 -4.47 -12.48
N ILE A 105 -4.49 -3.58 -11.70
CA ILE A 105 -5.71 -3.89 -10.94
C ILE A 105 -6.83 -2.94 -11.40
N PRO A 106 -8.06 -3.43 -11.61
CA PRO A 106 -9.21 -2.56 -11.82
C PRO A 106 -9.45 -1.63 -10.61
N ARG A 107 -9.80 -0.37 -10.86
CA ARG A 107 -10.00 0.63 -9.79
C ARG A 107 -11.08 0.20 -8.78
N LYS A 108 -12.20 -0.34 -9.27
CA LYS A 108 -13.29 -0.87 -8.45
C LYS A 108 -12.83 -1.99 -7.51
N MET A 109 -11.98 -2.87 -8.01
CA MET A 109 -11.44 -3.98 -7.23
C MET A 109 -10.56 -3.47 -6.07
N ASN A 110 -9.71 -2.47 -6.33
CA ASN A 110 -8.88 -1.85 -5.30
C ASN A 110 -9.74 -1.13 -4.23
N ARG A 111 -10.77 -0.41 -4.65
CA ARG A 111 -11.70 0.29 -3.73
C ARG A 111 -12.50 -0.68 -2.88
N ASN A 112 -13.03 -1.76 -3.46
CA ASN A 112 -13.74 -2.79 -2.71
C ASN A 112 -12.83 -3.48 -1.69
N ALA A 113 -11.55 -3.69 -2.02
CA ALA A 113 -10.58 -4.22 -1.06
C ALA A 113 -10.32 -3.24 0.10
N ILE A 114 -10.25 -1.93 -0.17
CA ILE A 114 -10.14 -0.91 0.89
C ILE A 114 -11.39 -0.89 1.77
N LYS A 115 -12.60 -0.93 1.19
CA LYS A 115 -13.86 -1.01 1.95
C LYS A 115 -13.92 -2.23 2.85
N SER A 116 -13.61 -3.41 2.30
CA SER A 116 -13.53 -4.66 3.05
C SER A 116 -12.55 -4.56 4.23
N MET A 117 -11.39 -3.93 4.05
CA MET A 117 -10.42 -3.73 5.13
C MET A 117 -10.89 -2.74 6.19
N LEU A 118 -11.51 -1.62 5.79
CA LEU A 118 -12.02 -0.63 6.74
C LEU A 118 -13.17 -1.20 7.58
N SER A 119 -14.05 -1.98 6.96
CA SER A 119 -15.13 -2.68 7.64
C SER A 119 -14.62 -3.72 8.64
N ASP A 120 -13.63 -4.53 8.24
CA ASP A 120 -12.99 -5.50 9.13
C ASP A 120 -12.33 -4.83 10.34
N LYS A 121 -11.58 -3.73 10.13
CA LYS A 121 -10.98 -2.96 11.23
C LYS A 121 -12.01 -2.34 12.18
N LEU A 122 -13.18 -2.00 11.67
CA LEU A 122 -14.27 -1.43 12.45
C LEU A 122 -14.96 -2.50 13.31
N SER A 123 -15.25 -3.66 12.72
CA SER A 123 -15.77 -4.84 13.43
C SER A 123 -14.85 -5.26 14.57
N ASP A 124 -13.54 -5.22 14.33
CA ASP A 124 -12.48 -5.48 15.31
C ASP A 124 -12.29 -4.38 16.37
N LYS A 125 -13.03 -3.26 16.29
CA LYS A 125 -12.86 -2.06 17.14
C LYS A 125 -11.45 -1.46 17.11
N LYS A 126 -10.75 -1.63 15.98
CA LYS A 126 -9.39 -1.10 15.72
C LYS A 126 -9.40 0.16 14.86
N LEU A 127 -10.57 0.59 14.38
CA LEU A 127 -10.77 1.87 13.72
C LEU A 127 -11.37 2.87 14.71
N LEU A 128 -10.69 4.00 14.90
CA LEU A 128 -11.11 5.07 15.79
C LEU A 128 -11.31 6.36 15.00
N ILE A 129 -12.33 7.13 15.35
CA ILE A 129 -12.50 8.50 14.85
C ILE A 129 -11.96 9.46 15.90
N LEU A 130 -11.09 10.37 15.47
CA LEU A 130 -10.49 11.37 16.34
C LEU A 130 -10.91 12.78 15.87
N ASP A 131 -11.37 13.60 16.79
CA ASP A 131 -11.53 15.03 16.57
C ASP A 131 -10.25 15.75 17.01
N SER A 132 -9.53 16.34 16.05
CA SER A 132 -8.19 16.93 16.27
C SER A 132 -8.21 18.46 16.29
N GLN A 133 -9.21 19.06 16.92
CA GLN A 133 -9.47 20.51 16.98
C GLN A 133 -8.19 21.39 17.08
N GLY A 134 -7.60 21.72 15.93
CA GLY A 134 -6.53 22.71 15.78
C GLY A 134 -5.19 22.43 16.50
N ILE A 135 -5.01 21.31 17.20
CA ILE A 135 -3.90 21.12 18.16
C ILE A 135 -2.48 21.09 17.55
N TYR A 136 -2.34 21.10 16.23
CA TYR A 136 -1.03 20.98 15.58
C TYR A 136 -0.62 22.23 14.79
N GLU A 137 -0.96 23.43 15.26
CA GLU A 137 -0.33 24.66 14.73
C GLU A 137 1.20 24.55 14.78
N GLU A 138 1.74 23.97 15.87
CA GLU A 138 3.16 23.66 16.01
C GLU A 138 3.43 22.15 16.04
N PRO A 139 4.54 21.67 15.42
CA PRO A 139 4.88 20.25 15.42
C PRO A 139 5.40 19.79 16.79
N SER A 140 4.67 18.87 17.44
CA SER A 140 5.05 18.29 18.75
C SER A 140 4.86 16.77 18.80
N THR A 141 5.99 16.05 18.81
CA THR A 141 6.00 14.57 18.93
C THR A 141 5.50 14.11 20.30
N LYS A 142 5.78 14.89 21.36
CA LYS A 142 5.39 14.57 22.74
C LYS A 142 3.88 14.52 22.88
N GLN A 143 3.18 15.54 22.41
CA GLN A 143 1.71 15.61 22.46
C GLN A 143 1.06 14.43 21.72
N LEU A 144 1.54 14.11 20.52
CA LEU A 144 1.02 12.99 19.74
C LEU A 144 1.28 11.65 20.44
N SER A 145 2.45 11.47 21.06
CA SER A 145 2.75 10.27 21.83
C SER A 145 1.88 10.11 23.08
N GLU A 146 1.58 11.20 23.79
CA GLU A 146 0.70 11.19 24.95
C GLU A 146 -0.75 10.88 24.55
N MET A 147 -1.22 11.43 23.43
CA MET A 147 -2.54 11.13 22.87
C MET A 147 -2.67 9.65 22.51
N LEU A 148 -1.69 9.07 21.79
CA LEU A 148 -1.70 7.65 21.44
C LEU A 148 -1.71 6.75 22.67
N LYS A 149 -0.96 7.11 23.72
CA LYS A 149 -0.98 6.40 25.02
C LYS A 149 -2.36 6.47 25.70
N LYS A 150 -3.01 7.64 25.68
CA LYS A 150 -4.37 7.80 26.24
C LYS A 150 -5.41 6.94 25.49
N LEU A 151 -5.24 6.79 24.18
CA LEU A 151 -6.08 5.93 23.34
C LEU A 151 -5.73 4.42 23.48
N LYS A 152 -4.75 4.06 24.31
CA LYS A 152 -4.27 2.68 24.53
C LYS A 152 -3.81 2.01 23.23
N ILE A 153 -3.17 2.78 22.34
CA ILE A 153 -2.64 2.29 21.08
C ILE A 153 -1.17 1.90 21.30
N ASP A 154 -0.97 0.64 21.66
CA ASP A 154 0.36 0.12 22.03
C ASP A 154 1.14 -0.46 20.82
N SER A 155 0.53 -0.47 19.63
CA SER A 155 1.08 -1.11 18.43
C SER A 155 1.10 -0.18 17.21
N SER A 156 1.13 -0.72 16.00
CA SER A 156 1.20 0.08 14.77
C SER A 156 -0.09 0.84 14.50
N CYS A 157 0.03 2.12 14.13
CA CYS A 157 -1.09 3.02 13.91
C CYS A 157 -0.97 3.77 12.57
N LEU A 158 -2.02 3.75 11.77
CA LEU A 158 -2.16 4.59 10.59
C LEU A 158 -3.13 5.73 10.91
N ILE A 159 -2.70 6.98 10.72
CA ILE A 159 -3.56 8.15 10.89
C ILE A 159 -3.93 8.73 9.53
N LEU A 160 -5.22 8.90 9.29
CA LEU A 160 -5.79 9.42 8.06
C LEU A 160 -6.22 10.87 8.23
N THR A 161 -5.62 11.76 7.43
CA THR A 161 -5.91 13.20 7.42
C THR A 161 -6.62 13.62 6.13
N LYS A 162 -7.34 14.75 6.20
CA LYS A 162 -8.00 15.34 5.04
C LYS A 162 -6.97 15.92 4.05
N SER A 163 -6.05 16.72 4.54
CA SER A 163 -5.00 17.35 3.73
C SER A 163 -3.62 16.99 4.28
N GLN A 164 -2.58 17.30 3.50
CA GLN A 164 -1.20 17.11 3.92
C GLN A 164 -0.82 18.22 4.90
N ASP A 165 -1.16 18.03 6.17
CA ASP A 165 -0.71 18.88 7.26
C ASP A 165 0.76 18.56 7.60
N ARG A 166 1.63 19.54 7.37
CA ARG A 166 3.08 19.40 7.62
C ARG A 166 3.38 19.26 9.10
N SER A 167 2.70 20.01 9.96
CA SER A 167 2.96 19.98 11.41
C SER A 167 2.58 18.62 11.98
N PHE A 168 1.44 18.08 11.56
CA PHE A 168 1.00 16.74 11.94
C PHE A 168 1.94 15.64 11.43
N PHE A 169 2.35 15.71 10.16
CA PHE A 169 3.30 14.77 9.59
C PHE A 169 4.65 14.78 10.31
N LEU A 170 5.19 15.96 10.63
CA LEU A 170 6.44 16.10 11.37
C LEU A 170 6.34 15.54 12.80
N SER A 171 5.18 15.69 13.43
CA SER A 171 4.90 15.19 14.79
C SER A 171 4.84 13.66 14.84
N ALA A 172 4.35 13.02 13.78
CA ALA A 172 4.24 11.55 13.72
C ALA A 172 5.50 10.86 13.18
N ARG A 173 6.27 11.48 12.28
CA ARG A 173 7.39 10.85 11.55
C ARG A 173 8.43 10.18 12.45
N ASN A 174 8.68 10.73 13.63
CA ASN A 174 9.70 10.20 14.56
C ASN A 174 9.19 9.04 15.43
N ILE A 175 7.87 8.80 15.48
CA ILE A 175 7.29 7.74 16.30
C ILE A 175 7.31 6.43 15.52
N LYS A 176 7.95 5.41 16.09
CA LYS A 176 8.05 4.09 15.47
C LYS A 176 6.65 3.49 15.28
N ASN A 177 6.44 2.83 14.14
CA ASN A 177 5.19 2.14 13.79
C ASN A 177 3.96 3.06 13.64
N VAL A 178 4.13 4.38 13.64
CA VAL A 178 3.07 5.34 13.34
C VAL A 178 3.32 5.91 11.96
N SER A 179 2.29 5.92 11.12
CA SER A 179 2.34 6.59 9.82
C SER A 179 1.15 7.52 9.64
N VAL A 180 1.39 8.63 8.96
CA VAL A 180 0.36 9.59 8.59
C VAL A 180 0.20 9.53 7.08
N MET A 181 -1.03 9.39 6.63
CA MET A 181 -1.39 9.41 5.22
C MET A 181 -2.63 10.27 5.01
N THR A 182 -2.70 10.90 3.85
CA THR A 182 -3.91 11.57 3.40
C THR A 182 -4.93 10.54 2.90
N PHE A 183 -6.22 10.85 2.99
CA PHE A 183 -7.31 9.92 2.62
C PHE A 183 -7.21 9.42 1.16
N ASP A 184 -6.63 10.20 0.26
CA ASP A 184 -6.44 9.89 -1.16
C ASP A 184 -5.36 8.83 -1.41
N LYS A 185 -4.38 8.69 -0.51
CA LYS A 185 -3.24 7.77 -0.63
C LYS A 185 -3.45 6.46 0.10
N VAL A 186 -4.60 6.27 0.73
CA VAL A 186 -4.95 5.04 1.46
C VAL A 186 -4.85 3.84 0.52
N ASN A 187 -4.19 2.80 0.99
CA ASN A 187 -4.00 1.57 0.24
C ASN A 187 -4.12 0.34 1.16
N VAL A 188 -4.39 -0.81 0.54
CA VAL A 188 -4.54 -2.09 1.25
C VAL A 188 -3.27 -2.46 2.02
N LEU A 189 -2.08 -2.23 1.46
CA LEU A 189 -0.81 -2.51 2.12
C LEU A 189 -0.62 -1.70 3.42
N SER A 190 -0.96 -0.42 3.43
CA SER A 190 -0.86 0.43 4.61
C SER A 190 -1.89 0.04 5.65
N LEU A 191 -3.13 -0.27 5.26
CA LEU A 191 -4.17 -0.75 6.18
C LEU A 191 -3.81 -2.10 6.83
N LEU A 192 -3.13 -3.00 6.11
CA LEU A 192 -2.68 -4.28 6.64
C LEU A 192 -1.45 -4.18 7.54
N ASN A 193 -0.50 -3.28 7.22
CA ASN A 193 0.71 -3.11 8.03
C ASN A 193 0.45 -2.46 9.40
N HIS A 194 -0.69 -1.79 9.57
CA HIS A 194 -1.06 -1.12 10.81
C HIS A 194 -2.20 -1.85 11.51
N ASN A 195 -2.06 -2.08 12.81
CA ASN A 195 -3.09 -2.71 13.60
C ASN A 195 -4.27 -1.77 13.81
N TRP A 196 -3.97 -0.53 14.19
CA TRP A 196 -4.93 0.53 14.45
C TRP A 196 -5.01 1.52 13.29
N VAL A 197 -6.21 2.02 13.03
CA VAL A 197 -6.47 3.08 12.07
C VAL A 197 -7.21 4.21 12.77
N ILE A 198 -6.65 5.41 12.76
CA ILE A 198 -7.29 6.62 13.25
C ILE A 198 -7.72 7.43 12.05
N VAL A 199 -8.99 7.80 11.97
CA VAL A 199 -9.50 8.72 10.95
C VAL A 199 -9.85 10.03 11.63
N LEU A 200 -9.28 11.13 11.13
CA LEU A 200 -9.68 12.45 11.62
C LEU A 200 -11.12 12.75 11.20
N LYS A 201 -11.90 13.36 12.09
CA LYS A 201 -13.33 13.66 11.89
C LYS A 201 -13.57 14.47 10.61
N ASP A 202 -12.69 15.41 10.29
CA ASP A 202 -12.74 16.24 9.08
C ASP A 202 -12.47 15.45 7.78
N ALA A 203 -11.75 14.33 7.88
CA ALA A 203 -11.36 13.49 6.77
C ALA A 203 -12.41 12.44 6.40
N VAL A 204 -13.34 12.11 7.32
CA VAL A 204 -14.36 11.06 7.14
C VAL A 204 -15.19 11.30 5.87
N GLU A 205 -15.78 12.48 5.72
CA GLU A 205 -16.65 12.80 4.57
C GLU A 205 -15.89 12.75 3.23
N SER A 206 -14.63 13.19 3.24
CA SER A 206 -13.78 13.16 2.04
C SER A 206 -13.37 11.72 1.67
N LEU A 207 -13.11 10.88 2.67
CA LEU A 207 -12.84 9.45 2.50
C LEU A 207 -14.06 8.74 1.90
N GLU A 208 -15.25 8.99 2.44
CA GLU A 208 -16.49 8.40 1.94
C GLU A 208 -16.76 8.78 0.47
N THR A 209 -16.60 10.07 0.15
CA THR A 209 -16.77 10.58 -1.21
C THR A 209 -15.80 9.91 -2.19
N ASN A 210 -14.53 9.73 -1.80
CA ASN A 210 -13.52 9.06 -2.62
C ASN A 210 -13.94 7.61 -2.95
N LEU A 211 -14.43 6.88 -1.95
CA LEU A 211 -14.83 5.49 -2.06
C LEU A 211 -16.20 5.29 -2.75
N LYS A 212 -17.07 6.31 -2.77
CA LYS A 212 -18.37 6.31 -3.49
C LYS A 212 -18.27 6.66 -4.98
N SER A 213 -17.26 7.42 -5.39
CA SER A 213 -17.15 8.04 -6.74
C SER A 213 -17.22 7.12 -7.97
N ASP A 214 -17.28 5.78 -7.82
CA ASP A 214 -17.47 4.84 -8.93
C ASP A 214 -18.95 4.57 -9.30
N ILE A 215 -19.91 4.95 -8.45
CA ILE A 215 -21.34 4.71 -8.68
C ILE A 215 -21.90 5.69 -9.72
N THR A 216 -21.30 6.89 -9.84
CA THR A 216 -21.88 8.03 -10.58
C THR A 216 -21.49 8.15 -12.05
N ARG A 217 -20.81 7.16 -12.65
CA ARG A 217 -20.75 7.10 -14.13
C ARG A 217 -22.11 6.66 -14.67
N LYS A 218 -23.14 7.50 -14.52
CA LYS A 218 -24.29 7.49 -15.44
C LYS A 218 -23.68 7.46 -16.84
N LYS A 219 -23.97 6.40 -17.60
CA LYS A 219 -23.71 6.41 -19.04
C LYS A 219 -24.36 7.71 -19.53
N ILE A 220 -23.55 8.65 -20.01
CA ILE A 220 -24.05 9.66 -20.93
C ILE A 220 -24.36 8.84 -22.17
N ILE A 221 -25.58 8.31 -22.22
CA ILE A 221 -26.17 7.79 -23.44
C ILE A 221 -26.26 9.05 -24.30
N LYS A 222 -25.34 9.17 -25.26
CA LYS A 222 -25.53 10.09 -26.37
C LYS A 222 -26.71 9.50 -27.16
N ASP A 223 -27.81 10.22 -27.18
CA ASP A 223 -28.81 10.10 -28.23
C ASP A 223 -28.17 10.41 -29.60
#